data_AF-A0A6L8BFS7-F1
#
_entry.id   AF-A0A6L8BFS7-F1
#
_cell.length_a   1.000
_cell.length_b   1.000
_cell.length_c   1.000
_cell.angle_alpha   90.00
_cell.angle_beta   90.00
_cell.angle_gamma   90.00
#
_symmetry.space_group_name_H-M   'P 1'
#
loop_
_entity.id
_entity.type
_entity.pdbx_description
1 polymer ?
#
loop_
_entity_poly.entity_id
_entity_poly.type
_entity_poly.pdbx_seq_one_letter_code
_entity_poly.pdbx_strand_id
1 'polypeptide(L)'
;MSINVTLFVQMLVFALLVWFTMKFIWPVILEAMEEREQRIADGLAAAEKGRSELEAAATEAESIVSAARDQARDILGKANSRAAGIVEEARTQGEEEKRKRLESAQAEIDVEVNRARDELRGQVAAIAVAGAEKVLAREIDTDAHRELLDRLAADL
;
A
#
# COMPACT_ATOMS: atom_id res chain seq x y z
N MET A 1 -109.69 22.73 -9.14
CA MET A 1 -109.05 23.53 -8.07
C MET A 1 -108.56 24.81 -8.70
N SER A 2 -109.04 25.96 -8.23
CA SER A 2 -108.64 27.28 -8.72
C SER A 2 -107.17 27.55 -8.41
N ILE A 3 -106.47 28.21 -9.34
CA ILE A 3 -105.15 28.80 -9.09
C ILE A 3 -105.33 29.84 -7.97
N ASN A 4 -104.80 29.52 -6.79
CA ASN A 4 -104.85 30.37 -5.61
C ASN A 4 -103.49 31.06 -5.41
N VAL A 5 -103.49 32.22 -4.75
CA VAL A 5 -102.28 33.01 -4.40
C VAL A 5 -101.21 32.17 -3.70
N THR A 6 -101.62 31.12 -2.97
CA THR A 6 -100.74 30.16 -2.31
C THR A 6 -99.78 29.46 -3.28
N LEU A 7 -100.19 29.18 -4.53
CA LEU A 7 -99.35 28.52 -5.53
C LEU A 7 -98.21 29.44 -6.02
N PHE A 8 -98.48 30.74 -6.18
CA PHE A 8 -97.46 31.73 -6.53
C PHE A 8 -96.47 31.95 -5.38
N VAL A 9 -96.96 32.03 -4.14
CA VAL A 9 -96.09 32.14 -2.96
C VAL A 9 -95.21 30.89 -2.81
N GLN A 10 -95.78 29.70 -3.01
CA GLN A 10 -95.01 28.44 -2.98
C GLN A 10 -93.94 28.40 -4.07
N MET A 11 -94.23 28.87 -5.28
CA MET A 11 -93.25 28.95 -6.37
C MET A 11 -92.12 29.93 -6.07
N LEU A 12 -92.43 31.09 -5.47
CA LEU A 12 -91.42 32.07 -5.05
C LEU A 12 -90.50 31.51 -3.95
N VAL A 13 -91.08 30.85 -2.94
CA VAL A 13 -90.32 30.22 -1.85
C VAL A 13 -89.44 29.09 -2.40
N PHE A 14 -89.95 28.28 -3.32
CA PHE A 14 -89.17 27.23 -3.99
C PHE A 14 -88.02 27.81 -4.81
N ALA A 15 -88.26 28.88 -5.58
CA ALA A 15 -87.22 29.56 -6.34
C ALA A 15 -86.13 30.17 -5.44
N LEU A 16 -86.50 30.79 -4.32
CA LEU A 16 -85.56 31.30 -3.33
C LEU A 16 -84.74 30.17 -2.68
N LEU A 17 -85.36 29.03 -2.40
CA LEU A 17 -84.67 27.86 -1.86
C LEU A 17 -83.68 27.30 -2.87
N VAL A 18 -84.06 27.13 -4.13
CA VAL A 18 -83.17 26.67 -5.22
C VAL A 18 -82.00 27.64 -5.41
N TRP A 19 -82.27 28.95 -5.38
CA TRP A 19 -81.20 29.95 -5.48
C TRP A 19 -80.24 29.87 -4.28
N PHE A 20 -80.76 29.70 -3.06
CA PHE A 20 -79.94 29.55 -1.87
C PHE A 20 -79.10 28.26 -1.90
N THR A 21 -79.69 27.12 -2.28
CA THR A 21 -78.96 25.84 -2.37
C THR A 21 -77.89 25.87 -3.45
N MET A 22 -78.18 26.46 -4.61
CA MET A 22 -77.17 26.63 -5.67
C MET A 22 -76.04 27.57 -5.26
N LYS A 23 -76.34 28.65 -4.52
CA LYS A 23 -75.34 29.64 -4.09
C LYS A 23 -74.48 29.15 -2.93
N PHE A 24 -75.03 28.39 -1.98
CA PHE A 24 -74.35 28.06 -0.71
C PHE A 24 -73.98 26.59 -0.55
N ILE A 25 -74.82 25.65 -1.01
CA ILE A 25 -74.59 24.21 -0.76
C ILE A 25 -73.78 23.57 -1.89
N TRP A 26 -74.11 23.92 -3.15
CA TRP A 26 -73.40 23.40 -4.32
C TRP A 26 -71.89 23.70 -4.33
N PRO A 27 -71.41 24.93 -4.04
CA PRO A 27 -69.97 25.20 -4.04
C PRO A 27 -69.23 24.41 -2.95
N VAL A 28 -69.81 24.26 -1.75
CA VAL A 28 -69.18 23.50 -0.65
C VAL A 28 -69.00 22.03 -1.01
N ILE A 29 -69.96 21.43 -1.71
CA ILE A 29 -69.87 20.03 -2.15
C ILE A 29 -68.82 19.88 -3.25
N LEU A 30 -68.79 20.79 -4.23
CA LEU A 30 -67.80 20.77 -5.30
C LEU A 30 -66.38 20.97 -4.75
N GLU A 31 -66.19 21.93 -3.86
CA GLU A 31 -64.89 22.19 -3.20
C GLU A 31 -64.40 20.96 -2.43
N ALA A 32 -65.29 20.29 -1.67
CA ALA A 32 -64.93 19.06 -0.96
C ALA A 32 -64.60 17.88 -1.89
N MET A 33 -65.18 17.84 -3.09
CA MET A 33 -64.85 16.84 -4.11
C MET A 33 -63.52 17.15 -4.80
N GLU A 34 -63.29 18.41 -5.17
CA GLU A 34 -62.06 18.88 -5.81
C GLU A 34 -60.86 18.72 -4.87
N GLU A 35 -61.02 19.04 -3.58
CA GLU A 35 -59.98 18.81 -2.56
C GLU A 35 -59.61 17.32 -2.44
N ARG A 36 -60.59 16.42 -2.54
CA ARG A 36 -60.34 14.97 -2.53
C ARG A 36 -59.62 14.51 -3.78
N GLU A 37 -60.07 14.98 -4.95
CA GLU A 37 -59.44 14.66 -6.23
C GLU A 37 -57.99 15.14 -6.25
N GLN A 38 -57.76 16.38 -5.83
CA GLN A 38 -56.42 16.97 -5.75
C GLN A 38 -55.53 16.20 -4.77
N ARG A 39 -56.02 15.86 -3.57
CA ARG A 39 -55.24 15.05 -2.61
C ARG A 39 -54.85 13.67 -3.15
N ILE A 40 -55.75 13.03 -3.90
CA ILE A 40 -55.47 11.73 -4.51
C ILE A 40 -54.44 11.88 -5.64
N ALA A 41 -54.61 12.89 -6.50
CA ALA A 41 -53.68 13.18 -7.59
C ALA A 41 -52.28 13.51 -7.07
N ASP A 42 -52.18 14.39 -6.07
CA ASP A 42 -50.92 14.77 -5.44
C ASP A 42 -50.27 13.57 -4.72
N GLY A 43 -51.07 12.76 -4.02
CA GLY A 43 -50.60 11.55 -3.36
C GLY A 43 -50.04 10.52 -4.35
N LEU A 44 -50.72 10.31 -5.48
CA LEU A 44 -50.28 9.39 -6.53
C LEU A 44 -49.01 9.91 -7.23
N ALA A 45 -48.96 11.22 -7.53
CA ALA A 45 -47.79 11.86 -8.11
C ALA A 45 -46.58 11.79 -7.17
N ALA A 46 -46.78 12.03 -5.88
CA ALA A 46 -45.73 11.90 -4.87
C ALA A 46 -45.24 10.44 -4.72
N ALA A 47 -46.15 9.47 -4.78
CA ALA A 47 -45.80 8.06 -4.71
C ALA A 47 -44.98 7.61 -5.93
N GLU A 48 -45.38 7.99 -7.15
CA GLU A 48 -44.62 7.66 -8.37
C GLU A 48 -43.26 8.33 -8.38
N LYS A 49 -43.20 9.60 -7.99
CA LYS A 49 -41.94 10.33 -7.85
C LYS A 49 -41.02 9.67 -6.82
N GLY A 50 -41.55 9.31 -5.65
CA GLY A 50 -40.80 8.62 -4.61
C GLY A 50 -40.27 7.25 -5.07
N ARG A 51 -41.06 6.50 -5.86
CA ARG A 51 -40.60 5.23 -6.45
C ARG A 51 -39.48 5.46 -7.46
N SER A 52 -39.64 6.43 -8.35
CA SER A 52 -38.61 6.76 -9.35
C SER A 52 -37.31 7.25 -8.70
N GLU A 53 -37.39 8.09 -7.69
CA GLU A 53 -36.23 8.56 -6.92
C GLU A 53 -35.56 7.40 -6.15
N LEU A 54 -36.34 6.48 -5.60
CA LEU A 54 -35.81 5.28 -4.94
C LEU A 54 -35.04 4.38 -5.92
N GLU A 55 -35.60 4.13 -7.10
CA GLU A 55 -34.93 3.33 -8.15
C GLU A 55 -33.66 4.02 -8.66
N ALA A 56 -33.70 5.34 -8.86
CA ALA A 56 -32.53 6.13 -9.23
C ALA A 56 -31.44 6.08 -8.16
N ALA A 57 -31.80 6.28 -6.88
CA ALA A 57 -30.88 6.23 -5.76
C ALA A 57 -30.30 4.82 -5.57
N ALA A 58 -31.08 3.75 -5.79
CA ALA A 58 -30.59 2.38 -5.73
C ALA A 58 -29.57 2.10 -6.83
N THR A 59 -29.84 2.56 -8.06
CA THR A 59 -28.94 2.43 -9.20
C THR A 59 -27.64 3.21 -8.98
N GLU A 60 -27.74 4.44 -8.46
CA GLU A 60 -26.58 5.26 -8.12
C GLU A 60 -25.75 4.62 -7.00
N ALA A 61 -26.39 4.10 -5.96
CA ALA A 61 -25.71 3.40 -4.88
C ALA A 61 -24.97 2.15 -5.38
N GLU A 62 -25.59 1.35 -6.26
CA GLU A 62 -24.94 0.19 -6.87
C GLU A 62 -23.73 0.61 -7.74
N SER A 63 -23.87 1.69 -8.51
CA SER A 63 -22.79 2.27 -9.31
C SER A 63 -21.62 2.73 -8.43
N ILE A 64 -21.89 3.44 -7.33
CA ILE A 64 -20.88 3.90 -6.36
C ILE A 64 -20.16 2.70 -5.75
N VAL A 65 -20.88 1.66 -5.34
CA VAL A 65 -20.28 0.45 -4.76
C VAL A 65 -19.41 -0.28 -5.79
N SER A 66 -19.86 -0.36 -7.04
CA SER A 66 -19.08 -0.96 -8.13
C SER A 66 -17.79 -0.17 -8.39
N ALA A 67 -17.89 1.16 -8.53
CA ALA A 67 -16.74 2.03 -8.72
C ALA A 67 -15.74 1.95 -7.56
N ALA A 68 -16.24 1.91 -6.31
CA ALA A 68 -15.40 1.75 -5.13
C ALA A 68 -14.66 0.41 -5.11
N ARG A 69 -15.31 -0.69 -5.55
CA ARG A 69 -14.66 -2.00 -5.69
C ARG A 69 -13.57 -2.01 -6.74
N ASP A 70 -13.79 -1.35 -7.87
CA ASP A 70 -12.79 -1.26 -8.94
C ASP A 70 -11.60 -0.39 -8.52
N GLN A 71 -11.85 0.73 -7.83
CA GLN A 71 -10.79 1.53 -7.21
C GLN A 71 -9.99 0.74 -6.17
N ALA A 72 -10.66 -0.05 -5.32
CA ALA A 72 -9.99 -0.89 -4.34
C ALA A 72 -9.09 -1.95 -5.02
N ARG A 73 -9.56 -2.57 -6.11
CA ARG A 73 -8.77 -3.50 -6.92
C ARG A 73 -7.55 -2.83 -7.54
N ASP A 74 -7.70 -1.64 -8.09
CA ASP A 74 -6.59 -0.86 -8.66
C ASP A 74 -5.55 -0.49 -7.59
N ILE A 75 -6.00 -0.04 -6.42
CA ILE A 75 -5.11 0.26 -5.27
C ILE A 75 -4.35 -0.99 -4.84
N LEU A 76 -5.02 -2.14 -4.71
CA LEU A 76 -4.39 -3.41 -4.36
C LEU A 76 -3.40 -3.87 -5.44
N GLY A 77 -3.75 -3.71 -6.71
CA GLY A 77 -2.86 -4.01 -7.84
C GLY A 77 -1.59 -3.17 -7.80
N LYS A 78 -1.72 -1.86 -7.60
CA LYS A 78 -0.60 -0.92 -7.45
C LYS A 78 0.26 -1.24 -6.23
N ALA A 79 -0.37 -1.57 -5.10
CA ALA A 79 0.33 -1.94 -3.87
C ALA A 79 1.16 -3.22 -4.07
N ASN A 80 0.60 -4.25 -4.69
CA ASN A 80 1.31 -5.50 -4.99
C ASN A 80 2.47 -5.28 -5.97
N SER A 81 2.24 -4.51 -7.04
CA SER A 81 3.30 -4.18 -8.01
C SER A 81 4.44 -3.40 -7.35
N ARG A 82 4.13 -2.42 -6.49
CA ARG A 82 5.13 -1.66 -5.73
C ARG A 82 5.87 -2.55 -4.74
N ALA A 83 5.17 -3.44 -4.04
CA ALA A 83 5.80 -4.37 -3.11
C ALA A 83 6.77 -5.31 -3.84
N ALA A 84 6.38 -5.86 -4.99
CA ALA A 84 7.26 -6.68 -5.82
C ALA A 84 8.49 -5.88 -6.30
N GLY A 85 8.30 -4.62 -6.70
CA GLY A 85 9.39 -3.73 -7.08
C GLY A 85 10.38 -3.48 -5.94
N ILE A 86 9.89 -3.21 -4.72
CA ILE A 86 10.74 -3.02 -3.52
C ILE A 86 11.53 -4.28 -3.21
N VAL A 87 10.92 -5.47 -3.31
CA VAL A 87 11.61 -6.75 -3.06
C VAL A 87 12.72 -6.97 -4.09
N GLU A 88 12.47 -6.70 -5.36
CA GLU A 88 13.47 -6.86 -6.42
C GLU A 88 14.61 -5.84 -6.31
N GLU A 89 14.29 -4.59 -5.96
CA GLU A 89 15.29 -3.55 -5.69
C GLU A 89 16.16 -3.92 -4.48
N ALA A 90 15.55 -4.34 -3.37
CA ALA A 90 16.27 -4.78 -2.17
C ALA A 90 17.14 -6.01 -2.45
N ARG A 91 16.68 -6.95 -3.28
CA ARG A 91 17.46 -8.11 -3.72
C ARG A 91 18.67 -7.69 -4.55
N THR A 92 18.48 -6.78 -5.49
CA THR A 92 19.55 -6.27 -6.36
C THR A 92 20.60 -5.53 -5.54
N GLN A 93 20.18 -4.63 -4.64
CA GLN A 93 21.07 -3.93 -3.72
C GLN A 93 21.81 -4.91 -2.80
N GLY A 94 21.12 -5.93 -2.28
CA GLY A 94 21.72 -6.96 -1.45
C GLY A 94 22.80 -7.78 -2.16
N GLU A 95 22.58 -8.19 -3.41
CA GLU A 95 23.62 -8.88 -4.20
C GLU A 95 24.79 -7.95 -4.54
N GLU A 96 24.54 -6.67 -4.80
CA GLU A 96 25.61 -5.68 -5.03
C GLU A 96 26.47 -5.48 -3.78
N GLU A 97 25.85 -5.29 -2.62
CA GLU A 97 26.56 -5.16 -1.34
C GLU A 97 27.34 -6.42 -0.99
N LYS A 98 26.73 -7.60 -1.19
CA LYS A 98 27.39 -8.89 -1.00
C LYS A 98 28.63 -9.02 -1.88
N ARG A 99 28.54 -8.65 -3.16
CA ARG A 99 29.70 -8.64 -4.07
C ARG A 99 30.79 -7.70 -3.57
N LYS A 100 30.44 -6.46 -3.19
CA LYS A 100 31.41 -5.50 -2.63
C LYS A 100 32.09 -6.02 -1.37
N ARG A 101 31.33 -6.66 -0.47
CA ARG A 101 31.88 -7.28 0.75
C ARG A 101 32.83 -8.43 0.41
N LEU A 102 32.50 -9.29 -0.55
CA LEU A 102 33.38 -10.37 -0.99
C LEU A 102 34.67 -9.85 -1.62
N GLU A 103 34.59 -8.82 -2.47
CA GLU A 103 35.77 -8.17 -3.05
C GLU A 103 36.66 -7.55 -1.97
N SER A 104 36.08 -6.84 -0.99
CA SER A 104 36.83 -6.29 0.15
C SER A 104 37.48 -7.39 0.99
N ALA A 105 36.74 -8.46 1.30
CA ALA A 105 37.26 -9.58 2.07
C ALA A 105 38.40 -10.30 1.34
N GLN A 106 38.30 -10.46 0.01
CA GLN A 106 39.39 -11.04 -0.78
C GLN A 106 40.63 -10.15 -0.77
N ALA A 107 40.46 -8.83 -0.88
CA ALA A 107 41.56 -7.88 -0.79
C ALA A 107 42.24 -7.91 0.59
N GLU A 108 41.47 -8.00 1.68
CA GLU A 108 41.99 -8.16 3.04
C GLU A 108 42.76 -9.48 3.20
N ILE A 109 42.23 -10.58 2.67
CA ILE A 109 42.92 -11.88 2.67
C ILE A 109 44.25 -11.79 1.93
N ASP A 110 44.29 -11.15 0.76
CA ASP A 110 45.52 -11.03 -0.02
C ASP A 110 46.59 -10.20 0.73
N VAL A 111 46.17 -9.16 1.45
CA VAL A 111 47.06 -8.38 2.32
C VAL A 111 47.61 -9.23 3.47
N GLU A 112 46.74 -9.98 4.16
CA GLU A 112 47.15 -10.86 5.27
C GLU A 112 48.06 -12.01 4.80
N VAL A 113 47.80 -12.59 3.63
CA VAL A 113 48.66 -13.61 3.04
C VAL A 113 50.06 -13.05 2.73
N ASN A 114 50.15 -11.83 2.20
CA ASN A 114 51.44 -11.19 1.95
C ASN A 114 52.18 -10.91 3.26
N ARG A 115 51.47 -10.42 4.30
CA ARG A 115 52.04 -10.21 5.63
C ARG A 115 52.58 -11.51 6.24
N ALA A 116 51.81 -12.60 6.17
CA ALA A 116 52.23 -13.91 6.66
C ALA A 116 53.44 -14.46 5.89
N ARG A 117 53.51 -14.23 4.56
CA ARG A 117 54.67 -14.59 3.74
C ARG A 117 55.93 -13.83 4.16
N ASP A 118 55.81 -12.54 4.44
CA ASP A 118 56.95 -11.73 4.88
C ASP A 118 57.43 -12.13 6.27
N GLU A 119 56.51 -12.46 7.18
CA GLU A 119 56.85 -13.03 8.49
C GLU A 119 57.58 -14.38 8.35
N LEU A 120 57.07 -15.28 7.50
CA LEU A 120 57.72 -16.56 7.21
C LEU A 120 59.12 -16.38 6.60
N ARG A 121 59.32 -15.41 5.71
CA ARG A 121 60.66 -15.09 5.16
C ARG A 121 61.63 -14.68 6.27
N GLY A 122 61.17 -13.86 7.22
CA GLY A 122 61.97 -13.49 8.40
C GLY A 122 62.35 -14.70 9.25
N GLN A 123 61.40 -15.59 9.53
CA GLN A 123 61.65 -16.82 10.29
C GLN A 123 62.61 -17.77 9.55
N VAL A 124 62.45 -17.93 8.23
CA VAL A 124 63.34 -18.77 7.41
C VAL A 124 64.77 -18.20 7.38
N ALA A 125 64.93 -16.88 7.27
CA ALA A 125 66.25 -16.25 7.33
C ALA A 125 66.93 -16.50 8.69
N ALA A 126 66.19 -16.40 9.80
CA ALA A 126 66.71 -16.72 11.13
C ALA A 126 67.12 -18.20 11.26
N ILE A 127 66.31 -19.13 10.74
CA ILE A 127 66.64 -20.57 10.71
C ILE A 127 67.86 -20.84 9.83
N ALA A 128 67.99 -20.17 8.68
CA ALA A 128 69.12 -20.32 7.77
C ALA A 128 70.44 -19.85 8.41
N VAL A 129 70.44 -18.73 9.13
CA VAL A 129 71.61 -18.25 9.90
C VAL A 129 71.97 -19.24 11.00
N ALA A 130 71.00 -19.68 11.82
CA ALA A 130 71.25 -20.68 12.87
C ALA A 130 71.76 -22.02 12.31
N GLY A 131 71.28 -22.42 11.13
CA GLY A 131 71.78 -23.58 10.39
C GLY A 131 73.21 -23.40 9.91
N ALA A 132 73.53 -22.24 9.34
CA ALA A 132 74.88 -21.90 8.90
C ALA A 132 75.87 -21.84 10.08
N GLU A 133 75.49 -21.25 11.21
CA GLU A 133 76.28 -21.26 12.45
C GLU A 133 76.56 -22.69 12.93
N LYS A 134 75.56 -23.57 12.88
CA LYS A 134 75.71 -24.96 13.33
C LYS A 134 76.56 -25.81 12.37
N VAL A 135 76.50 -25.54 11.07
CA VAL A 135 77.39 -26.16 10.07
C VAL A 135 78.82 -25.65 10.25
N LEU A 136 79.01 -24.33 10.40
CA LEU A 136 80.32 -23.74 10.66
C LEU A 136 80.92 -24.27 11.97
N ALA A 137 80.15 -24.38 13.04
CA ALA A 137 80.59 -24.98 14.30
C ALA A 137 80.98 -26.47 14.17
N ARG A 138 80.45 -27.18 13.17
CA ARG A 138 80.83 -28.57 12.87
C ARG A 138 82.07 -28.65 11.97
N GLU A 139 82.26 -27.69 11.06
CA GLU A 139 83.46 -27.58 10.21
C GLU A 139 84.67 -26.99 10.95
N ILE A 140 84.45 -26.19 12.00
CA ILE A 140 85.48 -25.83 12.97
C ILE A 140 85.80 -27.09 13.79
N ASP A 141 86.61 -27.94 13.18
CA ASP A 141 87.22 -29.09 13.81
C ASP A 141 88.25 -28.59 14.83
N THR A 142 87.96 -28.83 16.11
CA THR A 142 88.86 -28.56 17.24
C THR A 142 90.22 -29.23 17.09
N ASP A 143 90.34 -30.29 16.28
CA ASP A 143 91.61 -30.98 16.05
C ASP A 143 92.44 -30.31 14.95
N ALA A 144 91.83 -29.90 13.83
CA ALA A 144 92.51 -29.12 12.78
C ALA A 144 92.96 -27.72 13.24
N HIS A 145 92.22 -27.08 14.15
CA HIS A 145 92.60 -25.77 14.70
C HIS A 145 93.64 -25.84 15.81
N ARG A 146 93.70 -26.94 16.59
CA ARG A 146 94.82 -27.17 17.53
C ARG A 146 96.14 -27.32 16.79
N GLU A 147 96.18 -28.06 15.69
CA GLU A 147 97.42 -28.25 14.93
C GLU A 147 97.93 -26.93 14.29
N LEU A 148 97.03 -26.04 13.87
CA LEU A 148 97.40 -24.71 13.35
C LEU A 148 97.84 -23.75 14.47
N LEU A 149 97.19 -23.80 15.63
CA LEU A 149 97.57 -22.98 16.80
C LEU A 149 98.88 -23.43 17.43
N ASP A 150 99.14 -24.74 17.49
CA ASP A 150 100.41 -25.29 17.99
C ASP A 150 101.57 -24.97 17.03
N ARG A 151 101.34 -24.95 15.70
CA ARG A 151 102.34 -24.51 14.73
C ARG A 151 102.62 -23.00 14.80
N LEU A 152 101.61 -22.16 15.04
CA LEU A 152 101.80 -20.72 15.24
C LEU A 152 102.47 -20.36 16.57
N ALA A 153 102.26 -21.16 17.63
CA ALA A 153 102.93 -20.99 18.91
C ALA A 153 104.39 -21.51 18.91
N ALA A 154 104.75 -22.38 17.97
CA ALA A 154 106.13 -22.85 17.79
C ALA A 154 107.01 -21.91 16.94
N ASP A 155 106.41 -20.97 16.21
CA ASP A 155 107.08 -19.93 15.40
C ASP A 155 107.25 -18.58 16.13
N LEU A 156 106.99 -18.54 17.45
CA LEU A 156 107.19 -17.40 18.37
C LEU A 156 108.29 -17.72 19.39
#